data_AF-A0A1E5XMK1-F1
#
_entry.id   AF-A0A1E5XMK1-F1
#
_cell.length_a   1.000
_cell.length_b   1.000
_cell.length_c   1.000
_cell.angle_alpha   90.00
_cell.angle_beta   90.00
_cell.angle_gamma   90.00
#
_symmetry.space_group_name_H-M   'P 1'
#
loop_
_entity.id
_entity.type
_entity.pdbx_description
1 polymer ?
#
loop_
_entity_poly.entity_id
_entity_poly.type
_entity_poly.pdbx_seq_one_letter_code
_entity_poly.pdbx_strand_id
1 'polypeptide(L)'
;MAKKPTVEEAPADGPKAGVVWREEAMQTQFANVVNVQGTREQVDIFFGTNRTWNAESGGQVTVELSNRIILTPLAAKRLSTILANVLREHERRYGTLEVE
;
A
#
# COMPACT_ATOMS: atom_id res chain seq x y z
N MET A 1 -8.59 -62.31 0.04
CA MET A 1 -9.02 -60.90 -0.12
C MET A 1 -8.32 -60.08 0.96
N ALA A 2 -7.21 -59.43 0.64
CA ALA A 2 -6.47 -58.58 1.59
C ALA A 2 -6.78 -57.12 1.27
N LYS A 3 -7.55 -56.47 2.14
CA LYS A 3 -7.88 -55.04 2.05
C LYS A 3 -6.66 -54.24 2.50
N LYS A 4 -5.95 -53.64 1.54
CA LYS A 4 -4.85 -52.70 1.80
C LYS A 4 -5.45 -51.36 2.25
N PRO A 5 -4.90 -50.68 3.27
CA PRO A 5 -5.50 -49.46 3.81
C PRO A 5 -5.32 -48.28 2.86
N THR A 6 -6.40 -47.51 2.70
CA THR A 6 -6.42 -46.20 2.04
C THR A 6 -5.54 -45.24 2.83
N VAL A 7 -4.54 -44.64 2.18
CA VAL A 7 -3.79 -43.51 2.73
C VAL A 7 -4.65 -42.28 2.55
N GLU A 8 -5.21 -41.79 3.64
CA GLU A 8 -5.88 -40.49 3.73
C GLU A 8 -4.79 -39.42 3.77
N GLU A 9 -4.68 -38.62 2.70
CA GLU A 9 -3.83 -37.43 2.67
C GLU A 9 -4.41 -36.41 3.65
N ALA A 10 -3.73 -36.24 4.79
CA ALA A 10 -4.00 -35.14 5.71
C ALA A 10 -3.62 -33.81 5.04
N PRO A 11 -4.45 -32.76 5.16
CA PRO A 11 -4.10 -31.44 4.64
C PRO A 11 -2.93 -30.90 5.46
N ALA A 12 -1.80 -30.65 4.80
CA ALA A 12 -0.66 -29.95 5.39
C ALA A 12 -0.96 -28.45 5.46
N ASP A 13 -1.88 -28.04 6.33
CA ASP A 13 -2.02 -26.63 6.74
C ASP A 13 -1.04 -26.39 7.89
N GLY A 14 0.24 -26.34 7.56
CA GLY A 14 1.28 -25.90 8.48
C GLY A 14 1.05 -24.41 8.80
N PRO A 15 1.27 -23.97 10.05
CA PRO A 15 1.01 -22.60 10.46
C PRO A 15 1.77 -21.62 9.56
N LYS A 16 1.02 -20.80 8.81
CA LYS A 16 1.56 -19.69 8.03
C LYS A 16 2.32 -18.78 9.00
N ALA A 17 3.61 -18.58 8.75
CA ALA A 17 4.45 -17.73 9.58
C ALA A 17 3.76 -16.37 9.80
N GLY A 18 3.52 -16.02 11.07
CA GLY A 18 2.92 -14.75 11.45
C GLY A 18 3.86 -13.58 11.15
N VAL A 19 3.29 -12.42 10.83
CA VAL A 19 4.06 -11.18 10.67
C VAL A 19 4.29 -10.57 12.06
N VAL A 20 5.55 -10.31 12.41
CA VAL A 20 5.92 -9.57 13.62
C VAL A 20 6.03 -8.09 13.25
N TRP A 21 5.15 -7.28 13.83
CA TRP A 21 5.14 -5.83 13.64
C TRP A 21 6.00 -5.16 14.70
N ARG A 22 6.91 -4.27 14.27
CA ARG A 22 7.80 -3.48 15.13
C ARG A 22 7.60 -2.01 14.77
N GLU A 23 7.23 -1.20 15.76
CA GLU A 23 6.74 0.16 15.54
C GLU A 23 7.65 1.22 16.18
N GLU A 24 8.73 0.81 16.84
CA GLU A 24 9.54 1.68 17.71
C GLU A 24 10.22 2.84 16.96
N ALA A 25 10.49 2.66 15.66
CA ALA A 25 11.09 3.67 14.79
C ALA A 25 10.11 4.21 13.74
N MET A 26 8.81 3.90 13.86
CA MET A 26 7.82 4.32 12.86
C MET A 26 7.69 5.85 12.84
N GLN A 27 7.88 6.44 11.66
CA GLN A 27 7.70 7.87 11.44
C GLN A 27 6.27 8.12 10.94
N THR A 28 5.56 9.08 11.56
CA THR A 28 4.24 9.52 11.09
C THR A 28 4.38 10.91 10.46
N GLN A 29 3.88 11.06 9.24
CA GLN A 29 3.86 12.33 8.52
C GLN A 29 2.51 12.52 7.83
N PHE A 30 2.07 13.77 7.74
CA PHE A 30 0.89 14.13 6.95
C PHE A 30 1.27 14.35 5.49
N ALA A 31 0.47 13.83 4.57
CA ALA A 31 0.62 14.06 3.14
C ALA A 31 -0.76 14.12 2.47
N ASN A 32 -0.94 15.10 1.58
CA ASN A 32 -2.12 15.23 0.72
C ASN A 32 -1.78 15.16 -0.77
N VAL A 33 -0.48 15.06 -1.11
CA VAL A 33 0.00 14.77 -2.45
C VAL A 33 0.80 13.48 -2.41
N VAL A 34 0.52 12.60 -3.37
CA VAL A 34 1.29 11.37 -3.60
C VAL A 34 1.71 11.31 -5.06
N ASN A 35 2.97 10.92 -5.30
CA ASN A 35 3.46 10.60 -6.63
C ASN A 35 4.14 9.22 -6.60
N VAL A 36 3.93 8.44 -7.66
CA VAL A 36 4.51 7.10 -7.78
C VAL A 36 5.28 7.00 -9.10
N GLN A 37 6.50 6.53 -9.02
CA GLN A 37 7.37 6.26 -10.17
C GLN A 37 7.94 4.86 -10.05
N GLY A 38 8.30 4.22 -11.17
CA GLY A 38 8.84 2.87 -11.12
C GLY A 38 9.77 2.55 -12.27
N THR A 39 10.73 1.68 -11.99
CA THR A 39 11.57 0.98 -12.97
C THR A 39 11.26 -0.51 -12.91
N ARG A 40 12.02 -1.33 -13.65
CA ARG A 40 11.89 -2.79 -13.56
C ARG A 40 12.34 -3.32 -12.19
N GLU A 41 13.25 -2.60 -11.53
CA GLU A 41 13.91 -3.02 -10.30
C GLU A 41 13.26 -2.44 -9.04
N GLN A 42 12.66 -1.26 -9.11
CA GLN A 42 12.11 -0.57 -7.94
C GLN A 42 10.86 0.26 -8.23
N VAL A 43 10.10 0.56 -7.18
CA VAL A 43 8.98 1.51 -7.19
C VAL A 43 9.22 2.55 -6.10
N ASP A 44 9.22 3.82 -6.49
CA ASP A 44 9.38 4.96 -5.60
C ASP A 44 8.03 5.62 -5.34
N ILE A 45 7.68 5.80 -4.07
CA ILE A 45 6.50 6.53 -3.63
C ILE A 45 6.95 7.79 -2.90
N PHE A 46 6.56 8.93 -3.42
CA PHE A 46 6.81 10.25 -2.85
C PHE A 46 5.54 10.76 -2.20
N PHE A 47 5.67 11.28 -0.99
CA PHE A 47 4.60 11.90 -0.25
C PHE A 47 4.99 13.35 0.05
N GLY A 48 4.00 14.23 0.01
CA GLY A 48 4.21 15.63 0.25
C GLY A 48 2.95 16.38 0.61
N THR A 49 3.13 17.68 0.82
CA THR A 49 2.05 18.63 1.10
C THR A 49 1.98 19.67 0.00
N ASN A 50 0.78 19.90 -0.52
CA ASN A 50 0.52 21.05 -1.38
C ASN A 50 0.55 22.33 -0.54
N ARG A 51 1.48 23.25 -0.84
CA ARG A 51 1.66 24.54 -0.14
C ARG A 51 1.10 25.74 -0.93
N THR A 52 0.31 25.49 -1.96
CA THR A 52 -0.23 26.56 -2.82
C THR A 52 -1.29 27.35 -2.06
N TRP A 53 -0.85 28.42 -1.39
CA TRP A 53 -1.70 29.38 -0.69
C TRP A 53 -2.09 30.57 -1.58
N ASN A 54 -1.30 30.88 -2.62
CA ASN A 54 -1.52 32.06 -3.44
C ASN A 54 -1.98 31.71 -4.86
N ALA A 55 -3.21 32.10 -5.21
CA ALA A 55 -3.79 31.96 -6.55
C ALA A 55 -3.15 32.89 -7.60
N GLU A 56 -2.33 33.85 -7.18
CA GLU A 56 -1.65 34.80 -8.07
C GLU A 56 -0.46 34.19 -8.84
N SER A 57 -0.01 32.98 -8.48
CA SER A 57 1.14 32.29 -9.10
C SER A 57 0.79 31.53 -10.38
N GLY A 58 -0.04 32.12 -11.26
CA GLY A 58 -0.19 31.68 -12.65
C GLY A 58 -0.55 30.20 -12.88
N GLY A 59 -1.23 29.55 -11.91
CA GLY A 59 -1.63 28.15 -12.00
C GLY A 59 -0.56 27.11 -11.65
N GLN A 60 0.61 27.51 -11.13
CA GLN A 60 1.63 26.56 -10.69
C GLN A 60 1.33 26.03 -9.28
N VAL A 61 1.23 24.72 -9.14
CA VAL A 61 1.07 24.04 -7.85
C VAL A 61 2.45 23.74 -7.26
N THR A 62 2.74 24.31 -6.09
CA THR A 62 3.99 24.02 -5.35
C THR A 62 3.74 22.90 -4.33
N VAL A 63 4.48 21.80 -4.47
CA VAL A 63 4.43 20.65 -3.55
C VAL A 63 5.74 20.54 -2.80
N GLU A 64 5.67 20.49 -1.47
CA GLU A 64 6.82 20.15 -0.63
C GLU A 64 6.81 18.64 -0.37
N LEU A 65 7.87 17.94 -0.78
CA LEU A 65 8.02 16.50 -0.54
C LEU A 65 8.60 16.26 0.87
N SER A 66 7.91 15.45 1.67
CA SER A 66 8.25 15.18 3.07
C SER A 66 8.93 13.82 3.26
N ASN A 67 8.51 12.80 2.50
CA ASN A 67 9.06 11.45 2.62
C ASN A 67 9.04 10.69 1.29
N ARG A 68 10.01 9.76 1.16
CA ARG A 68 10.11 8.81 0.05
C ARG A 68 10.18 7.39 0.61
N ILE A 69 9.41 6.48 0.04
CA ILE A 69 9.48 5.05 0.31
C ILE A 69 9.86 4.34 -0.99
N ILE A 70 10.89 3.49 -0.93
CA ILE A 70 11.32 2.66 -2.06
C ILE A 70 10.87 1.22 -1.79
N LEU A 71 10.16 0.64 -2.75
CA LEU A 71 9.61 -0.70 -2.68
C LEU A 71 10.16 -1.57 -3.80
N THR A 72 10.25 -2.87 -3.54
CA THR A 72 10.37 -3.84 -4.63
C THR A 72 9.04 -3.92 -5.41
N PRO A 73 9.03 -4.31 -6.70
CA PRO A 73 7.79 -4.43 -7.47
C PRO A 73 6.74 -5.35 -6.83
N LEU A 74 7.19 -6.45 -6.19
CA LEU A 74 6.29 -7.36 -5.48
C LEU A 74 5.65 -6.71 -4.25
N ALA A 75 6.42 -5.94 -3.48
CA ALA A 75 5.91 -5.21 -2.32
C ALA A 75 4.91 -4.12 -2.75
N ALA A 76 5.21 -3.38 -3.83
CA ALA A 76 4.30 -2.39 -4.41
C ALA A 76 2.98 -3.01 -4.88
N LYS A 77 3.03 -4.21 -5.51
CA LYS A 77 1.80 -4.92 -5.92
C LYS A 77 0.94 -5.33 -4.72
N ARG A 78 1.56 -5.79 -3.64
CA ARG A 78 0.86 -6.10 -2.37
C ARG A 78 0.24 -4.85 -1.78
N LEU A 79 0.99 -3.75 -1.70
CA LEU A 79 0.49 -2.46 -1.22
C LEU A 79 -0.74 -2.01 -2.00
N SER A 80 -0.67 -2.01 -3.33
CA SER A 80 -1.80 -1.62 -4.20
C SER A 80 -3.06 -2.46 -3.93
N THR A 81 -2.90 -3.77 -3.75
CA THR A 81 -4.02 -4.68 -3.49
C THR A 81 -4.68 -4.40 -2.14
N ILE A 82 -3.86 -4.23 -1.09
CA ILE A 82 -4.34 -3.95 0.26
C ILE A 82 -4.99 -2.56 0.31
N LEU A 83 -4.36 -1.55 -0.29
CA LEU A 83 -4.87 -0.19 -0.35
C LEU A 83 -6.23 -0.13 -1.06
N ALA A 84 -6.36 -0.77 -2.23
CA ALA A 84 -7.63 -0.80 -2.96
C ALA A 84 -8.77 -1.43 -2.14
N ASN A 85 -8.47 -2.49 -1.37
CA ASN A 85 -9.47 -3.12 -0.51
C ASN A 85 -9.87 -2.21 0.67
N VAL A 86 -8.90 -1.51 1.29
CA VAL A 86 -9.16 -0.55 2.37
C VAL A 86 -10.00 0.63 1.86
N LEU A 87 -9.66 1.19 0.70
CA LEU A 87 -10.42 2.29 0.09
C LEU A 87 -11.85 1.86 -0.26
N ARG A 88 -12.05 0.68 -0.85
CA ARG A 88 -13.39 0.16 -1.14
C ARG A 88 -14.25 0.05 0.12
N GLU A 89 -13.67 -0.43 1.22
CA GLU A 89 -14.39 -0.52 2.49
C GLU A 89 -14.66 0.86 3.10
N HIS A 90 -13.72 1.79 2.95
CA HIS A 90 -13.93 3.18 3.34
C HIS A 90 -15.09 3.81 2.56
N GLU A 91 -15.10 3.70 1.23
CA GLU A 91 -16.16 4.25 0.38
C GLU A 91 -17.53 3.62 0.67
N ARG A 92 -17.57 2.32 0.95
CA ARG A 92 -18.80 1.64 1.38
C ARG A 92 -19.40 2.24 2.67
N ARG A 93 -18.56 2.76 3.57
CA ARG A 93 -18.98 3.33 4.86
C ARG A 93 -19.27 4.83 4.79
N TYR A 94 -18.48 5.58 4.01
CA TYR A 94 -18.45 7.04 4.07
C TYR A 94 -18.82 7.73 2.75
N GLY A 95 -19.09 6.97 1.69
CA GLY A 95 -19.38 7.49 0.36
C GLY A 95 -18.16 7.46 -0.56
N THR A 96 -18.42 7.51 -1.87
CA THR A 96 -17.39 7.44 -2.92
C THR A 96 -16.42 8.61 -2.84
N LEU A 97 -15.13 8.33 -3.02
CA LEU A 97 -14.10 9.35 -3.14
C LEU A 97 -13.92 9.66 -4.62
N GLU A 98 -14.34 10.86 -5.04
CA GLU A 98 -14.11 11.31 -6.41
C GLU A 98 -12.67 11.84 -6.53
N VAL A 99 -11.90 11.23 -7.42
CA VAL A 99 -10.58 11.70 -7.82
C VAL A 99 -10.76 12.35 -9.20
N GLU A 100 -10.38 13.61 -9.32
CA GLU A 100 -10.40 14.38 -10.58
C GLU A 100 -9.41 13.84 -11.61
#